data_AF-S2EP71-F1
#
_entry.id   AF-S2EP71-F1
#
_cell.length_a   1.000
_cell.length_b   1.000
_cell.length_c   1.000
_cell.angle_alpha   90.00
_cell.angle_beta   90.00
_cell.angle_gamma   90.00
#
_symmetry.space_group_name_H-M   'P 1'
#
loop_
_entity.id
_entity.type
_entity.pdbx_description
1 polymer ?
#
loop_
_entity_poly.entity_id
_entity_poly.type
_entity_poly.pdbx_seq_one_letter_code
_entity_poly.pdbx_strand_id
1 'polypeptide(L)' 'MPNVELSGLYQVAANPIDKFSLLSLISSAYEKKIEIVRDENLIIDRSLDPSKFQAATGYVAPSWAELIDYMYRTR' A
#
# COMPACT_ATOMS: atom_id res chain seq x y z
N MET A 1 11.61 21.00 -10.54
CA MET A 1 11.41 20.84 -11.99
C MET A 1 11.13 19.36 -12.26
N PRO A 2 10.28 18.99 -13.23
CA PRO A 2 10.03 17.59 -13.57
C PRO A 2 11.27 16.93 -14.18
N ASN A 3 11.54 15.67 -13.83
CA ASN A 3 12.61 14.88 -14.46
C ASN A 3 12.09 14.33 -15.80
N VAL A 4 12.53 14.95 -16.90
CA VAL A 4 12.07 14.61 -18.27
C VAL A 4 12.44 13.19 -18.70
N GLU A 5 13.45 12.57 -18.06
CA GLU A 5 13.87 11.19 -18.34
C GLU A 5 12.94 10.15 -17.69
N LEU A 6 12.13 10.54 -16.69
CA LEU A 6 11.14 9.65 -16.06
C LEU A 6 9.89 9.54 -16.92
N SER A 7 9.97 8.73 -17.99
CA SER A 7 8.86 8.47 -18.92
C SER A 7 8.57 6.97 -19.09
N GLY A 8 7.32 6.66 -19.44
CA GLY A 8 6.85 5.28 -19.61
C GLY A 8 6.22 4.67 -18.34
N LEU A 9 6.13 3.34 -18.30
CA LEU A 9 5.47 2.62 -17.20
C LEU A 9 6.39 2.44 -16.00
N TYR A 10 5.93 2.91 -14.84
CA TYR A 10 6.50 2.66 -13.52
C TYR A 10 5.37 2.29 -12.56
N GLN A 11 5.64 1.40 -11.61
CA GLN A 11 4.68 1.03 -10.59
C GLN A 11 5.13 1.63 -9.26
N VAL A 12 4.24 2.39 -8.63
CA VAL A 12 4.47 2.96 -7.30
C VAL A 12 3.70 2.10 -6.31
N ALA A 13 4.42 1.44 -5.41
CA ALA A 13 3.82 0.48 -4.49
C ALA A 13 4.59 0.41 -3.17
N ALA A 14 3.86 0.16 -2.09
CA ALA A 14 4.40 -0.30 -0.81
C ALA A 14 4.64 -1.82 -0.84
N ASN A 15 5.18 -2.36 0.25
CA ASN A 15 5.34 -3.82 0.39
C ASN A 15 4.00 -4.53 0.17
N PRO A 16 3.94 -5.67 -0.54
CA PRO A 16 2.70 -6.42 -0.71
C PRO A 16 2.04 -6.77 0.62
N ILE A 17 0.72 -6.71 0.67
CA ILE A 17 -0.10 -7.10 1.81
C ILE A 17 -1.39 -7.73 1.29
N ASP A 18 -1.89 -8.77 1.96
CA ASP A 18 -3.19 -9.32 1.64
C ASP A 18 -4.33 -8.45 2.21
N LYS A 19 -5.52 -8.62 1.62
CA LYS A 19 -6.69 -7.80 1.95
C LYS A 19 -7.11 -7.96 3.42
N PHE A 20 -7.00 -9.16 3.98
CA PHE A 20 -7.41 -9.41 5.35
C PHE A 20 -6.49 -8.65 6.31
N SER A 21 -5.17 -8.82 6.18
CA SER A 21 -4.20 -8.11 7.00
C SER A 21 -4.29 -6.59 6.85
N LEU A 22 -4.49 -6.07 5.64
CA LEU A 22 -4.67 -4.64 5.41
C LEU A 22 -5.91 -4.09 6.13
N LEU A 23 -7.06 -4.75 6.00
CA LEU A 23 -8.30 -4.32 6.65
C LEU A 23 -8.18 -4.40 8.18
N SER A 24 -7.49 -5.41 8.72
CA SER A 24 -7.22 -5.52 10.16
C SER A 24 -6.40 -4.35 10.68
N LEU A 25 -5.34 -3.95 9.96
CA LEU A 25 -4.53 -2.78 10.32
C LEU A 25 -5.38 -1.50 10.31
N ILE A 26 -6.21 -1.31 9.29
CA ILE A 26 -7.11 -0.15 9.19
C ILE A 26 -8.11 -0.13 10.36
N SER A 27 -8.76 -1.25 10.64
CA SER A 27 -9.73 -1.35 11.75
C SER A 27 -9.10 -0.99 13.08
N SER A 28 -7.87 -1.46 13.32
CA SER A 28 -7.11 -1.12 14.51
C SER A 28 -6.77 0.36 14.58
N ALA A 29 -6.19 0.93 13.52
CA ALA A 29 -5.76 2.33 13.50
C ALA A 29 -6.93 3.33 13.57
N TYR A 30 -8.10 2.95 13.04
CA TYR A 30 -9.29 3.80 13.00
C TYR A 30 -10.25 3.54 14.17
N GLU A 31 -9.82 2.73 15.15
CA GLU A 31 -10.58 2.36 16.34
C GLU A 31 -11.98 1.78 16.03
N LYS A 32 -12.09 1.01 14.95
CA LYS A 32 -13.34 0.37 14.55
C LYS A 32 -13.54 -0.93 15.32
N LYS A 33 -14.67 -1.04 16.01
CA LYS A 33 -15.13 -2.28 16.66
C LYS A 33 -15.95 -3.10 15.69
N ILE A 34 -15.28 -3.76 14.76
CA ILE A 34 -15.90 -4.61 13.74
C ILE A 34 -15.14 -5.93 13.64
N GLU A 35 -15.85 -7.01 13.35
CA GLU A 35 -15.26 -8.29 13.01
C GLU A 35 -14.92 -8.33 11.52
N ILE A 36 -13.68 -8.67 11.19
CA ILE A 36 -13.26 -8.93 9.81
C ILE A 36 -13.14 -10.43 9.66
N VAL A 37 -14.00 -11.01 8.82
CA VAL A 37 -14.00 -12.44 8.53
C VAL A 37 -13.17 -12.68 7.27
N ARG A 38 -12.27 -13.66 7.33
CA ARG A 38 -11.46 -14.07 6.19
C ARG A 38 -12.33 -14.80 5.16
N ASP A 39 -12.14 -14.47 3.88
CA ASP A 39 -12.75 -15.18 2.76
C ASP A 39 -11.64 -15.80 1.91
N GLU A 40 -11.73 -17.12 1.71
CA GLU A 40 -10.75 -17.90 0.95
C GLU A 40 -11.26 -18.30 -0.45
N ASN A 41 -12.51 -17.93 -0.79
CA ASN A 41 -13.09 -18.27 -2.09
C ASN A 41 -12.50 -17.45 -3.24
N LEU A 42 -12.04 -16.23 -2.97
CA LEU A 42 -11.46 -15.33 -3.96
C LEU A 42 -9.96 -15.17 -3.73
N ILE A 43 -9.16 -15.80 -4.60
CA ILE A 43 -7.70 -15.67 -4.59
C ILE A 43 -7.28 -14.91 -5.84
N ILE A 44 -6.84 -13.66 -5.66
CA ILE A 44 -6.30 -12.83 -6.73
C ILE A 44 -5.07 -12.10 -6.20
N ASP A 45 -3.92 -12.34 -6.82
CA ASP A 45 -2.72 -11.55 -6.59
C ASP A 45 -2.65 -10.39 -7.59
N ARG A 46 -2.70 -9.17 -7.07
CA ARG A 46 -2.52 -7.91 -7.83
C ARG A 46 -1.41 -7.06 -7.23
N SER A 47 -0.44 -7.71 -6.60
CA SER A 47 0.76 -7.03 -6.13
C SER A 47 1.49 -6.37 -7.30
N LEU A 48 2.09 -5.22 -7.01
CA LEU A 48 2.86 -4.43 -7.95
C LEU A 48 4.35 -4.58 -7.62
N ASP A 49 5.21 -4.44 -8.61
CA ASP A 49 6.66 -4.45 -8.48
C ASP A 49 7.22 -3.01 -8.55
N PRO A 50 7.64 -2.42 -7.42
CA PRO A 50 8.15 -1.05 -7.38
C PRO A 50 9.62 -0.94 -7.81
N SER A 51 10.31 -2.04 -8.11
CA SER A 51 11.77 -2.06 -8.31
C SER A 51 12.23 -1.04 -9.35
N LYS A 52 11.50 -0.93 -10.46
CA LYS A 52 11.81 0.03 -11.53
C LYS A 52 11.68 1.48 -11.07
N PHE A 53 10.66 1.80 -10.27
CA PHE A 53 10.44 3.15 -9.74
C PHE A 53 11.44 3.51 -8.65
N GLN A 54 11.72 2.57 -7.75
CA GLN A 54 12.73 2.71 -6.69
C GLN A 54 14.11 2.98 -7.30
N ALA A 55 14.52 2.19 -8.28
CA ALA A 55 15.81 2.37 -8.94
C ALA A 55 15.93 3.74 -9.65
N ALA A 56 14.83 4.21 -10.25
CA ALA A 56 14.83 5.46 -11.02
C ALA A 56 14.72 6.73 -10.16
N THR A 57 14.17 6.63 -8.94
CA THR A 57 13.84 7.81 -8.11
C THR A 57 14.46 7.79 -6.71
N GLY A 58 14.94 6.64 -6.25
CA GLY A 58 15.34 6.42 -4.84
C GLY A 58 14.16 6.41 -3.86
N TYR A 59 12.92 6.57 -4.33
CA TYR A 59 11.75 6.60 -3.47
C TYR A 59 11.47 5.22 -2.89
N VAL A 60 11.38 5.12 -1.57
CA VAL A 60 10.90 3.95 -0.85
C VAL A 60 9.58 4.34 -0.18
N ALA A 61 8.52 3.59 -0.46
CA ALA A 61 7.23 3.83 0.16
C ALA A 61 7.29 3.56 1.68
N PRO A 62 6.60 4.35 2.51
CA PRO A 62 6.43 4.05 3.93
C PRO A 62 5.72 2.69 4.12
N SER A 63 5.85 2.14 5.32
CA SER A 63 5.14 0.92 5.72
C SER A 63 3.62 1.14 5.70
N TRP A 64 2.84 0.05 5.62
CA TRP A 64 1.39 0.14 5.70
C TRP A 64 0.89 0.80 6.98
N ALA A 65 1.54 0.55 8.12
CA ALA A 65 1.17 1.20 9.38
C ALA A 65 1.34 2.73 9.31
N GLU A 66 2.45 3.21 8.76
CA GLU A 66 2.70 4.65 8.57
C GLU A 66 1.72 5.26 7.57
N LEU A 67 1.48 4.60 6.42
CA LEU A 67 0.53 5.07 5.41
C LEU A 67 -0.89 5.21 5.98
N ILE A 68 -1.35 4.20 6.73
CA ILE A 68 -2.68 4.20 7.36
C ILE A 68 -2.77 5.29 8.43
N ASP A 69 -1.73 5.49 9.24
CA ASP A 69 -1.67 6.57 10.22
C ASP A 69 -1.74 7.96 9.55
N TYR A 70 -1.01 8.16 8.44
CA TYR A 70 -1.10 9.40 7.66
C TYR A 70 -2.50 9.62 7.10
N MET A 71 -3.13 8.59 6.54
CA MET A 71 -4.51 8.65 6.05
C MET A 71 -5.52 8.98 7.15
N TYR A 72 -5.31 8.49 8.38
CA TYR A 72 -6.19 8.77 9.51
C TYR A 72 -6.03 10.19 10.04
N ARG A 73 -4.79 10.67 10.15
CA ARG A 73 -4.46 12.01 10.68
C ARG A 73 -4.80 13.15 9.74
N THR A 74 -4.91 12.89 8.44
CA THR A 74 -5.29 13.88 7.41
C THR A 74 -6.80 14.03 7.24
N ARG A 75 -7.58 13.42 8.14
CA ARG A 75 -9.03 13.51 8.18
C ARG A 75 -9.54 14.83 8.76
#